data_AF-A0A4Q3JG15-F1
#
_entry.id   AF-A0A4Q3JG15-F1
#
_cell.length_a   1.000
_cell.length_b   1.000
_cell.length_c   1.000
_cell.angle_alpha   90.00
_cell.angle_beta   90.00
_cell.angle_gamma   90.00
#
_symmetry.space_group_name_H-M   'P 1'
#
loop_
_entity.id
_entity.type
_entity.pdbx_description
1 polymer ?
#
loop_
_entity_poly.entity_id
_entity_poly.type
_entity_poly.pdbx_seq_one_letter_code
_entity_poly.pdbx_strand_id
1 'polypeptide(L)'
;MRPDSTGFAFGAGLQLGLLQFACVLAAESALSSMFTTLGAVLSAWLVGSLVGLWAPVPPAAWLAAACASHVALHLALGRWTPPLALFLAVSAAGGGWAGAYFQRALGAPVPSSRILSAENTGFALGGLGAFVGFV
;
A
#
# COMPACT_ATOMS: atom_id res chain seq x y z
N MET A 1 21.04 13.64 9.71
CA MET A 1 19.95 14.19 8.88
C MET A 1 18.66 13.50 9.28
N ARG A 2 17.62 14.24 9.69
CA ARG A 2 16.30 13.62 9.91
C ARG A 2 15.74 13.22 8.53
N PRO A 3 15.28 11.98 8.35
CA PRO A 3 14.65 11.58 7.09
C PRO A 3 13.45 12.48 6.80
N ASP A 4 13.30 12.87 5.53
CA ASP A 4 12.22 13.76 5.10
C ASP A 4 10.86 13.07 5.24
N SER A 5 10.12 13.43 6.29
CA SER A 5 8.80 12.89 6.63
C SER A 5 7.79 13.03 5.48
N THR A 6 7.98 14.02 4.61
CA THR A 6 7.07 14.30 3.49
C THR A 6 7.26 13.28 2.36
N GLY A 7 8.50 12.86 2.09
CA GLY A 7 8.78 11.79 1.13
C GLY A 7 8.23 10.43 1.57
N PHE A 8 8.27 10.14 2.88
CA PHE A 8 7.67 8.92 3.42
C PHE A 8 6.13 8.95 3.33
N ALA A 9 5.49 10.07 3.67
CA ALA A 9 4.05 10.24 3.55
C ALA A 9 3.57 10.06 2.09
N PHE A 10 4.31 10.66 1.15
CA PHE A 10 4.06 10.50 -0.28
C PHE A 10 4.12 9.03 -0.69
N GLY A 11 5.16 8.30 -0.31
CA GLY A 11 5.27 6.90 -0.67
C GLY A 11 4.15 6.05 -0.06
N ALA A 12 3.72 6.33 1.18
CA ALA A 12 2.62 5.62 1.85
C ALA A 12 1.32 5.76 1.04
N GLY A 13 1.04 6.99 0.62
CA GLY A 13 -0.03 7.29 -0.31
C GLY A 13 0.11 6.54 -1.63
N LEU A 14 1.27 6.66 -2.29
CA LEU A 14 1.55 6.04 -3.59
C LEU A 14 1.33 4.54 -3.55
N GLN A 15 1.82 3.88 -2.51
CA GLN A 15 1.63 2.46 -2.34
C GLN A 15 0.15 2.12 -2.18
N LEU A 16 -0.57 2.81 -1.29
CA LEU A 16 -2.00 2.55 -1.06
C LEU A 16 -2.81 2.77 -2.35
N GLY A 17 -2.49 3.80 -3.12
CA GLY A 17 -3.10 4.09 -4.42
C GLY A 17 -2.84 2.99 -5.44
N LEU A 18 -1.58 2.60 -5.64
CA LEU A 18 -1.22 1.49 -6.55
C LEU A 18 -1.97 0.21 -6.17
N LEU A 19 -2.02 -0.09 -4.88
CA LEU A 19 -2.57 -1.33 -4.36
C LEU A 19 -4.10 -1.36 -4.49
N GLN A 20 -4.80 -0.29 -4.09
CA GLN A 20 -6.25 -0.20 -4.24
C GLN A 20 -6.68 -0.24 -5.71
N PHE A 21 -6.04 0.53 -6.58
CA PHE A 21 -6.44 0.60 -7.99
C PHE A 21 -6.02 -0.63 -8.78
N ALA A 22 -4.83 -1.22 -8.54
CA ALA A 22 -4.47 -2.50 -9.14
C ALA A 22 -5.38 -3.64 -8.67
N CYS A 23 -5.82 -3.63 -7.40
CA CYS A 23 -6.81 -4.59 -6.90
C CYS A 23 -8.18 -4.37 -7.53
N VAL A 24 -8.62 -3.13 -7.75
CA VAL A 24 -9.87 -2.83 -8.46
C VAL A 24 -9.82 -3.35 -9.90
N LEU A 25 -8.75 -3.06 -10.63
CA LEU A 25 -8.58 -3.50 -12.02
C LEU A 25 -8.46 -5.03 -12.12
N ALA A 26 -7.75 -5.66 -11.19
CA ALA A 26 -7.70 -7.12 -11.11
C ALA A 26 -9.05 -7.74 -10.70
N ALA A 27 -9.82 -7.09 -9.80
CA ALA A 27 -11.15 -7.53 -9.40
C ALA A 27 -12.14 -7.45 -10.55
N GLU A 28 -12.10 -6.40 -11.37
CA GLU A 28 -12.92 -6.29 -12.59
C GLU A 28 -12.65 -7.43 -13.56
N SER A 29 -11.41 -7.93 -13.62
CA SER A 29 -11.02 -9.03 -14.49
C SER A 29 -11.39 -10.43 -13.97
N ALA A 30 -11.72 -10.60 -12.68
CA ALA A 30 -11.69 -11.93 -12.04
C ALA A 30 -12.75 -12.23 -10.95
N LEU A 31 -13.42 -11.24 -10.33
CA LEU A 31 -14.22 -11.47 -9.12
C LEU A 31 -15.68 -11.02 -9.26
N SER A 32 -16.61 -11.82 -8.69
CA SER A 32 -18.06 -11.57 -8.74
C SER A 32 -18.54 -10.37 -7.90
N SER A 33 -17.67 -9.73 -7.10
CA SER A 33 -18.01 -8.54 -6.28
C SER A 33 -16.80 -7.66 -6.00
N MET A 34 -16.81 -6.45 -6.57
CA MET A 34 -15.81 -5.39 -6.34
C MET A 34 -15.75 -4.97 -4.86
N PHE A 35 -16.91 -4.86 -4.20
CA PHE A 35 -17.01 -4.43 -2.80
C PHE A 35 -16.28 -5.35 -1.83
N THR A 36 -16.42 -6.66 -2.01
CA THR A 36 -15.77 -7.66 -1.15
C THR A 36 -14.24 -7.60 -1.29
N THR A 37 -13.76 -7.37 -2.52
CA THR A 37 -12.32 -7.27 -2.80
C THR A 37 -11.71 -6.03 -2.17
N LEU A 38 -12.37 -4.87 -2.34
CA LEU A 38 -11.99 -3.62 -1.70
C LEU A 38 -11.98 -3.73 -0.18
N GLY A 39 -13.04 -4.32 0.40
CA GLY A 39 -13.13 -4.53 1.84
C GLY A 39 -12.00 -5.39 2.39
N ALA A 40 -11.64 -6.47 1.68
CA ALA A 40 -10.58 -7.38 2.10
C ALA A 40 -9.18 -6.73 2.00
N VAL A 41 -8.90 -6.02 0.89
CA VAL A 41 -7.64 -5.27 0.68
C VAL A 41 -7.47 -4.17 1.71
N LEU A 42 -8.52 -3.37 1.93
CA LEU A 42 -8.48 -2.30 2.93
C LEU A 42 -8.29 -2.87 4.35
N SER A 43 -8.98 -3.96 4.68
CA SER A 43 -8.85 -4.62 5.98
C SER A 43 -7.43 -5.19 6.18
N ALA A 44 -6.87 -5.84 5.16
CA ALA A 44 -5.51 -6.35 5.21
C ALA A 44 -4.48 -5.22 5.36
N TRP A 45 -4.67 -4.11 4.65
CA TRP A 45 -3.84 -2.92 4.81
C TRP A 45 -3.96 -2.32 6.22
N LEU A 46 -5.17 -2.20 6.78
CA LEU A 46 -5.38 -1.71 8.15
C LEU A 46 -4.70 -2.62 9.18
N VAL A 47 -4.88 -3.94 9.07
CA VAL A 47 -4.21 -4.92 9.94
C VAL A 47 -2.70 -4.79 9.82
N GLY A 48 -2.17 -4.67 8.60
CA GLY A 48 -0.77 -4.38 8.35
C GLY A 48 -0.31 -3.12 9.08
N SER A 49 -1.05 -2.02 8.96
CA SER A 49 -0.73 -0.74 9.62
C SER A 49 -0.70 -0.86 11.14
N LEU A 50 -1.64 -1.60 11.73
CA LEU A 50 -1.64 -1.89 13.16
C LEU A 50 -0.40 -2.69 13.58
N VAL A 51 -0.03 -3.72 12.81
CA VAL A 51 1.19 -4.50 13.05
C VAL A 51 2.43 -3.62 12.90
N GLY A 52 2.51 -2.80 11.85
CA GLY A 52 3.62 -1.90 11.58
C GLY A 52 3.85 -0.83 12.65
N LEU A 53 2.78 -0.40 13.34
CA LEU A 53 2.89 0.53 14.45
C LEU A 53 3.66 -0.08 15.64
N TRP A 54 3.50 -1.39 15.88
CA TRP A 54 3.97 -2.04 17.11
C TRP A 54 5.14 -2.99 16.86
N ALA A 55 5.32 -3.45 15.63
CA ALA A 55 6.39 -4.37 15.26
C ALA A 55 7.74 -3.63 15.21
N PRO A 56 8.81 -4.19 15.81
CA PRO A 56 10.16 -3.62 15.77
C PRO A 56 10.85 -3.90 14.42
N VAL A 57 10.11 -3.80 13.31
CA VAL A 57 10.59 -4.11 11.96
C VAL A 57 11.00 -2.80 11.27
N PRO A 58 12.20 -2.71 10.69
CA PRO A 58 12.63 -1.51 10.00
C PRO A 58 11.77 -1.25 8.75
N PRO A 59 11.40 0.00 8.44
CA PRO A 59 10.57 0.31 7.27
C PRO A 59 11.12 -0.19 5.94
N ALA A 60 12.45 -0.28 5.80
CA ALA A 60 13.06 -0.86 4.61
C ALA A 60 12.64 -2.33 4.39
N ALA A 61 12.46 -3.11 5.46
CA ALA A 61 12.02 -4.50 5.37
C ALA A 61 10.53 -4.59 4.99
N TRP A 62 9.68 -3.71 5.53
CA TRP A 62 8.27 -3.63 5.11
C TRP A 62 8.13 -3.22 3.64
N LEU A 63 8.91 -2.23 3.20
CA LEU A 63 8.95 -1.80 1.82
C LEU A 63 9.45 -2.92 0.89
N ALA A 64 10.52 -3.62 1.27
CA ALA A 64 11.03 -4.76 0.51
C ALA A 64 9.98 -5.88 0.41
N ALA A 65 9.29 -6.20 1.51
CA ALA A 65 8.20 -7.18 1.52
C ALA A 65 7.04 -6.75 0.61
N ALA A 66 6.66 -5.48 0.65
CA ALA A 66 5.66 -4.90 -0.25
C ALA A 66 6.07 -4.97 -1.72
N CYS A 67 7.29 -4.57 -2.07
CA CYS A 67 7.79 -4.63 -3.44
C CYS A 67 7.87 -6.08 -3.94
N ALA A 68 8.43 -6.99 -3.13
CA ALA A 68 8.55 -8.41 -3.50
C ALA A 68 7.18 -9.05 -3.73
N SER A 69 6.22 -8.75 -2.86
CA SER A 69 4.86 -9.27 -2.98
C SER A 69 4.11 -8.64 -4.16
N HIS A 70 4.32 -7.36 -4.46
CA HIS A 70 3.76 -6.70 -5.64
C HIS A 70 4.30 -7.29 -6.95
N VAL A 71 5.60 -7.56 -7.03
CA VAL A 71 6.21 -8.28 -8.17
C VAL A 71 5.62 -9.68 -8.30
N ALA A 72 5.48 -10.42 -7.19
CA ALA A 72 4.87 -11.74 -7.20
C ALA A 72 3.42 -11.70 -7.71
N LEU A 73 2.66 -10.66 -7.35
CA LEU A 73 1.30 -10.45 -7.82
C LEU A 73 1.25 -10.20 -9.33
N HIS A 74 2.11 -9.33 -9.87
CA HIS A 74 2.19 -9.10 -11.31
C HIS A 74 2.59 -10.36 -12.10
N LEU A 75 3.55 -11.14 -11.58
CA LEU A 75 3.95 -12.42 -12.18
C LEU A 75 2.81 -13.44 -12.16
N ALA A 76 1.97 -13.43 -11.11
CA ALA A 76 0.80 -14.29 -11.00
C ALA A 76 -0.30 -13.89 -11.98
N LEU A 77 -0.63 -12.59 -12.07
CA LEU A 77 -1.64 -12.04 -12.99
C LEU A 77 -1.34 -12.35 -14.46
N GLY A 78 -0.07 -12.36 -14.86
CA GLY A 78 0.33 -12.69 -16.23
C GLY A 78 0.19 -14.16 -16.61
N ARG A 79 -0.18 -15.05 -15.67
CA ARG A 79 -0.25 -16.49 -15.90
C ARG A 79 -1.60 -17.11 -15.49
N TRP A 80 -2.17 -16.74 -14.33
CA TRP A 80 -3.34 -17.37 -13.69
C TRP A 80 -4.16 -16.33 -12.90
N THR A 81 -5.39 -16.66 -12.50
CA THR A 81 -6.14 -15.85 -11.51
C THR A 81 -5.36 -15.88 -10.18
N PRO A 82 -4.75 -14.76 -9.73
CA PRO A 82 -3.90 -14.78 -8.53
C PRO A 82 -4.71 -15.12 -7.28
N PRO A 83 -4.15 -15.90 -6.34
CA PRO A 83 -4.84 -16.27 -5.11
C PRO A 83 -5.09 -15.02 -4.26
N LEU A 84 -6.31 -14.87 -3.77
CA LEU A 84 -6.72 -13.77 -2.87
C LEU A 84 -5.73 -13.55 -1.72
N ALA A 85 -5.17 -14.64 -1.16
CA ALA A 85 -4.17 -14.59 -0.11
C ALA A 85 -2.92 -13.76 -0.47
N LEU A 86 -2.50 -13.78 -1.74
CA LEU A 86 -1.35 -13.00 -2.21
C LEU A 86 -1.68 -11.50 -2.23
N PHE A 87 -2.88 -11.11 -2.67
CA PHE A 87 -3.33 -9.72 -2.57
C PHE A 87 -3.40 -9.23 -1.13
N LEU A 88 -3.91 -10.06 -0.21
CA LEU A 88 -4.00 -9.70 1.20
C LEU A 88 -2.61 -9.57 1.83
N ALA A 89 -1.66 -10.43 1.46
CA ALA A 89 -0.27 -10.33 1.91
C ALA A 89 0.41 -9.04 1.41
N VAL A 90 0.21 -8.67 0.13
CA VAL A 90 0.71 -7.41 -0.45
C VAL A 90 0.13 -6.21 0.31
N SER A 91 -1.19 -6.23 0.53
CA SER A 91 -1.92 -5.19 1.27
C SER A 91 -1.39 -5.04 2.69
N ALA A 92 -1.22 -6.15 3.41
CA ALA A 92 -0.73 -6.16 4.78
C ALA A 92 0.73 -5.74 4.90
N ALA A 93 1.60 -6.12 3.96
CA ALA A 93 2.98 -5.66 3.94
C ALA A 93 3.07 -4.14 3.73
N GLY A 94 2.22 -3.60 2.85
CA GLY A 94 2.11 -2.16 2.66
C GLY A 94 1.52 -1.41 3.83
N GLY A 95 0.52 -1.99 4.48
CA GLY A 95 0.04 -1.54 5.77
C GLY A 95 1.18 -1.46 6.78
N GLY A 96 1.96 -2.52 6.93
CA GLY A 96 3.09 -2.58 7.86
C GLY A 96 4.10 -1.46 7.66
N TRP A 97 4.36 -1.11 6.40
CA TRP A 97 5.20 0.04 6.08
C TRP A 97 4.56 1.38 6.49
N ALA A 98 3.28 1.57 6.20
CA ALA A 98 2.52 2.76 6.61
C ALA A 98 2.42 2.90 8.14
N GLY A 99 2.22 1.79 8.87
CA GLY A 99 2.23 1.75 10.33
C GLY A 99 3.56 2.19 10.93
N ALA A 100 4.67 1.69 10.38
CA ALA A 100 6.01 2.09 10.80
C ALA A 100 6.33 3.56 10.44
N TYR A 101 5.71 4.08 9.38
CA TYR A 101 5.72 5.51 9.08
C TYR A 101 4.96 6.32 10.13
N PHE A 102 3.72 5.95 10.47
CA PHE A 102 2.93 6.66 11.47
C PHE A 102 3.63 6.69 12.84
N GLN A 103 4.27 5.59 13.23
CA GLN A 103 5.09 5.54 14.46
C GLN A 103 6.17 6.63 14.49
N ARG A 104 6.81 6.90 13.34
CA ARG A 104 7.85 7.94 13.20
C ARG A 104 7.28 9.34 13.05
N ALA A 105 6.16 9.48 12.35
CA ALA A 105 5.52 10.76 12.06
C ALA A 105 4.85 11.37 13.31
N LEU A 106 4.28 10.54 14.20
CA LEU A 106 3.62 10.99 15.43
C LEU A 106 4.56 11.74 16.39
N GLY A 107 5.88 11.54 16.29
CA GLY A 107 6.89 12.25 17.08
C GLY A 107 7.52 13.46 16.38
N ALA A 108 7.13 13.76 15.13
CA ALA A 108 7.76 14.81 14.33
C ALA A 108 6.98 16.14 14.44
N PRO A 109 7.65 17.29 14.59
CA PRO A 109 7.00 18.61 14.63
C PRO A 109 6.65 19.08 13.21
N VAL A 110 5.89 18.26 12.48
CA VAL A 110 5.50 18.53 11.08
C VAL A 110 3.99 18.78 11.05
N PRO A 111 3.51 19.85 10.40
CA PRO A 111 2.08 20.10 10.28
C PRO A 111 1.38 18.92 9.60
N SER A 112 0.32 18.41 10.22
CA SER A 112 -0.49 17.31 9.69
C SER A 112 -1.02 17.58 8.29
N SER A 113 -1.29 18.84 7.94
CA SER A 113 -1.71 19.26 6.61
C SER A 113 -0.67 18.94 5.52
N ARG A 114 0.63 19.07 5.82
CA ARG A 114 1.71 18.71 4.88
C ARG A 114 1.84 17.21 4.71
N ILE A 115 1.66 16.47 5.79
CA ILE A 115 1.66 15.00 5.78
C ILE A 115 0.51 14.47 4.93
N LEU A 116 -0.72 14.93 5.20
CA LEU A 116 -1.92 14.52 4.47
C LEU A 116 -1.87 14.95 3.00
N SER A 117 -1.35 16.14 2.69
CA SER A 117 -1.19 16.59 1.32
C SER A 117 -0.23 15.69 0.54
N ALA A 118 0.92 15.33 1.13
CA ALA A 118 1.87 14.43 0.50
C ALA A 118 1.29 13.03 0.31
N GLU A 119 0.62 12.47 1.33
CA GLU A 119 -0.08 11.20 1.26
C GLU A 119 -1.16 11.18 0.16
N ASN A 120 -2.04 12.18 0.11
CA ASN A 120 -3.08 12.27 -0.92
C ASN A 120 -2.49 12.42 -2.33
N THR A 121 -1.39 13.17 -2.46
CA THR A 121 -0.68 13.32 -3.75
C THR A 121 -0.10 11.99 -4.19
N GLY A 122 0.55 11.28 -3.27
CA GLY A 122 1.04 9.93 -3.51
C GLY A 122 -0.09 9.00 -3.95
N PHE A 123 -1.19 8.97 -3.20
CA PHE A 123 -2.36 8.13 -3.48
C PHE A 123 -2.93 8.37 -4.87
N ALA A 124 -3.11 9.64 -5.25
CA ALA A 124 -3.58 10.00 -6.58
C ALA A 124 -2.63 9.51 -7.69
N LEU A 125 -1.32 9.72 -7.53
CA LEU A 125 -0.32 9.23 -8.48
C LEU A 125 -0.26 7.70 -8.52
N GLY A 126 -0.51 7.03 -7.39
CA GLY A 126 -0.54 5.58 -7.31
C GLY A 126 -1.72 5.02 -8.09
N GLY A 127 -2.90 5.65 -7.96
CA GLY A 127 -4.06 5.31 -8.76
C GLY A 127 -3.82 5.52 -10.26
N LEU A 128 -3.22 6.65 -10.64
CA LEU A 128 -2.85 6.92 -12.04
C LEU A 128 -1.84 5.90 -12.58
N GLY A 129 -0.81 5.56 -11.80
CA GLY A 129 0.21 4.58 -12.17
C GLY A 129 -0.39 3.18 -12.38
N ALA A 130 -1.30 2.76 -11.50
CA ALA A 130 -2.02 1.49 -11.65
C ALA A 130 -2.88 1.49 -12.92
N PHE A 131 -3.55 2.60 -13.24
CA PHE A 131 -4.35 2.72 -14.46
C PHE A 131 -3.48 2.66 -15.72
N VAL A 132 -2.38 3.42 -15.79
CA VAL A 132 -1.46 3.41 -16.93
C VAL A 132 -0.79 2.05 -17.11
N GLY A 133 -0.44 1.36 -16.02
CA GLY A 133 0.17 0.03 -16.09
C GLY A 133 -0.81 -1.10 -16.49
N PHE A 134 -2.11 -0.81 -16.55
CA PHE A 134 -3.14 -1.76 -16.94
C PHE A 134 -3.60 -1.62 -18.40
N VAL A 135 -3.48 -0.41 -18.98
CA VAL A 135 -3.71 -0.15 -20.42
C VAL A 135 -2.55 -0.72 -21.25
#